data_AF-A0A554VIC4-F1
#
_entry.id   AF-A0A554VIC4-F1
#
_cell.length_a   1.000
_cell.length_b   1.000
_cell.length_c   1.000
_cell.angle_alpha   90.00
_cell.angle_beta   90.00
_cell.angle_gamma   90.00
#
_symmetry.space_group_name_H-M   'P 1'
#
loop_
_entity.id
_entity.type
_entity.pdbx_description
1 polymer ?
#
loop_
_entity_poly.entity_id
_entity_poly.type
_entity_poly.pdbx_seq_one_letter_code
_entity_poly.pdbx_strand_id
1 'polypeptide(L)'
;MKRIITQEWFGILALTIILIPQVAHTVYVFKVNSQYDDPFFAWFYAIGVDLAILIFTVKGWKKTAFIYLFGTIAHNVVYQFYPNSIYSAILIAVMLSGTIFSFSHLFYATKSQPEADEKEEKPNTFDVLKANHIEIELKPYRCPKCHKSFSSTKQLNGHISGHKQTGQWHPEQYGDWEEENDKRGNLIERLNILSFSDNEVM
;
A
#
# COMPACT_ATOMS: atom_id res chain seq x y z
N MET A 1 5.09 18.67 -20.50
CA MET A 1 6.22 18.33 -19.60
C MET A 1 5.77 17.79 -18.23
N LYS A 2 4.88 18.47 -17.48
CA LYS A 2 4.43 18.00 -16.15
C LYS A 2 3.82 16.58 -16.13
N ARG A 3 3.15 16.16 -17.20
CA ARG A 3 2.47 14.85 -17.30
C ARG A 3 3.40 13.67 -17.63
N ILE A 4 4.60 13.96 -18.15
CA ILE A 4 5.61 12.93 -18.50
C ILE A 4 6.44 12.58 -17.27
N ILE A 5 6.74 13.57 -16.43
CA ILE A 5 7.50 13.42 -15.17
C ILE A 5 6.74 12.58 -14.12
N THR A 6 5.40 12.58 -14.18
CA THR A 6 4.55 11.83 -13.23
C THR A 6 4.36 10.36 -13.58
N GLN A 7 4.86 9.89 -14.73
CA GLN A 7 4.76 8.48 -15.08
C GLN A 7 5.97 7.74 -14.54
N GLU A 8 5.73 6.74 -13.68
CA GLU A 8 6.77 5.98 -13.00
C GLU A 8 7.82 5.47 -13.99
N TRP A 9 7.41 4.98 -15.17
CA TRP A 9 8.32 4.51 -16.23
C TRP A 9 9.33 5.55 -16.71
N PHE A 10 8.99 6.84 -16.72
CA PHE A 10 9.92 7.91 -17.10
C PHE A 10 11.00 8.10 -16.04
N GLY A 11 10.62 8.01 -14.76
CA GLY A 11 11.55 8.03 -13.64
C GLY A 11 12.50 6.83 -13.66
N ILE A 12 11.98 5.64 -13.97
CA ILE A 12 12.79 4.42 -14.15
C ILE A 12 13.79 4.64 -15.28
N LEU A 13 13.33 5.07 -16.45
CA LEU A 13 14.17 5.21 -17.64
C LEU A 13 15.23 6.31 -17.47
N ALA A 14 14.86 7.45 -16.87
CA ALA A 14 15.80 8.52 -16.54
C ALA A 14 16.85 8.05 -15.52
N LEU A 15 16.44 7.31 -14.50
CA LEU A 15 17.35 6.77 -13.50
C LEU A 15 18.27 5.70 -14.11
N THR A 16 17.77 4.80 -14.96
CA THR A 16 18.58 3.82 -15.68
C THR A 16 19.64 4.49 -16.55
N ILE A 17 19.30 5.59 -17.23
CA ILE A 17 20.28 6.36 -18.02
C ILE A 17 21.36 6.98 -17.13
N ILE A 18 20.98 7.52 -15.95
CA ILE A 18 21.92 8.11 -14.99
C ILE A 18 22.83 7.04 -14.34
N LEU A 19 22.34 5.81 -14.18
CA LEU A 19 23.10 4.72 -13.56
C LEU A 19 24.16 4.13 -14.49
N ILE A 20 24.03 4.21 -15.83
CA ILE A 20 25.02 3.65 -16.76
C ILE A 20 26.44 4.21 -16.54
N PRO A 21 26.66 5.54 -16.46
CA PRO A 21 27.97 6.10 -16.09
C PRO A 21 28.45 5.68 -14.69
N GLN A 22 27.52 5.48 -13.74
CA GLN A 22 27.82 5.07 -12.38
C GLN A 22 28.35 3.62 -12.33
N VAL A 23 27.74 2.70 -13.09
CA VAL A 23 28.24 1.32 -13.28
C VAL A 23 29.67 1.37 -13.83
N ALA A 24 29.88 2.11 -14.93
CA ALA A 24 31.17 2.15 -15.61
C ALA A 24 32.27 2.74 -14.71
N HIS A 25 31.97 3.80 -13.96
CA HIS A 25 32.89 4.40 -13.01
C HIS A 25 33.22 3.44 -11.84
N THR A 26 32.21 2.76 -11.30
CA THR A 26 32.40 1.78 -10.22
C THR A 26 33.25 0.59 -10.68
N VAL A 27 33.01 0.09 -11.90
CA VAL A 27 33.82 -0.97 -12.51
C VAL A 27 35.27 -0.53 -12.70
N TYR A 28 35.50 0.70 -13.19
CA TYR A 28 36.85 1.22 -13.36
C TYR A 28 37.60 1.33 -12.02
N VAL A 29 36.97 1.94 -11.03
CA VAL A 29 37.55 2.11 -9.67
C VAL A 29 37.84 0.74 -9.04
N PHE A 30 36.93 -0.22 -9.17
CA PHE A 30 37.10 -1.56 -8.64
C PHE A 30 38.17 -2.35 -9.41
N LYS A 31 38.21 -2.28 -10.75
CA LYS A 31 39.26 -2.95 -11.55
C LYS A 31 40.66 -2.46 -11.18
N VAL A 32 40.82 -1.18 -10.89
CA VAL A 32 42.13 -0.59 -10.58
C VAL A 32 42.58 -0.90 -9.15
N ASN A 33 41.66 -1.08 -8.20
CA ASN A 33 42.02 -1.16 -6.77
C ASN A 33 41.50 -2.42 -6.05
N SER A 34 40.87 -3.36 -6.76
CA SER A 34 40.40 -4.64 -6.21
C SER A 34 41.56 -5.58 -5.94
N GLN A 35 41.41 -6.35 -4.86
CA GLN A 35 42.30 -7.45 -4.51
C GLN A 35 42.03 -8.71 -5.36
N TYR A 36 40.95 -8.70 -6.16
CA TYR A 36 40.59 -9.75 -7.11
C TYR A 36 41.02 -9.34 -8.52
N ASP A 37 41.82 -10.19 -9.17
CA ASP A 37 42.34 -9.99 -10.53
C ASP A 37 41.26 -10.06 -11.62
N ASP A 38 40.13 -10.72 -11.32
CA ASP A 38 39.06 -10.93 -12.30
C ASP A 38 38.05 -9.77 -12.30
N PRO A 39 37.89 -9.04 -13.42
CA PRO A 39 36.96 -7.93 -13.53
C PRO A 39 35.49 -8.35 -13.38
N PHE A 40 35.16 -9.63 -13.52
CA PHE A 40 33.80 -10.14 -13.39
C PHE A 40 33.17 -9.80 -12.04
N PHE A 41 33.89 -9.90 -10.93
CA PHE A 41 33.35 -9.58 -9.60
C PHE A 41 33.01 -8.09 -9.45
N ALA A 42 33.74 -7.21 -10.13
CA ALA A 42 33.44 -5.77 -10.19
C ALA A 42 32.09 -5.50 -10.86
N TRP A 43 31.82 -6.20 -11.97
CA TRP A 43 30.57 -6.07 -12.71
C TRP A 43 29.38 -6.55 -11.89
N PHE A 44 29.49 -7.67 -11.19
CA PHE A 44 28.40 -8.18 -10.34
C PHE A 44 28.06 -7.24 -9.18
N TYR A 45 29.09 -6.68 -8.53
CA TYR A 45 28.89 -5.73 -7.44
C TYR A 45 28.20 -4.44 -7.92
N ALA A 46 28.70 -3.83 -9.01
CA ALA A 46 28.14 -2.62 -9.57
C ALA A 46 26.68 -2.82 -10.04
N ILE A 47 26.42 -3.90 -10.80
CA ILE A 47 25.07 -4.24 -11.26
C ILE A 47 24.12 -4.47 -10.09
N GLY A 48 24.55 -5.17 -9.04
CA GLY A 48 23.73 -5.43 -7.86
C GLY A 48 23.30 -4.15 -7.14
N VAL A 49 24.24 -3.23 -6.90
CA VAL A 49 23.96 -1.96 -6.21
C VAL A 49 23.04 -1.06 -7.05
N ASP A 50 23.32 -0.92 -8.34
CA ASP A 50 22.55 -0.03 -9.21
C ASP A 50 21.12 -0.56 -9.47
N LEU A 51 20.97 -1.88 -9.59
CA LEU A 51 19.65 -2.52 -9.70
C LEU A 51 18.84 -2.34 -8.39
N ALA A 52 19.48 -2.37 -7.22
CA ALA A 52 18.79 -2.11 -5.95
C ALA A 52 18.30 -0.66 -5.85
N ILE A 53 19.12 0.33 -6.21
CA ILE A 53 18.73 1.76 -6.25
C ILE A 53 17.56 1.99 -7.21
N LEU A 54 17.66 1.41 -8.42
CA LEU A 54 16.62 1.52 -9.44
C LEU A 54 15.29 1.00 -8.93
N ILE A 55 15.28 -0.25 -8.45
CA ILE A 55 14.10 -0.94 -7.95
C ILE A 55 13.45 -0.20 -6.77
N PHE A 56 14.23 0.28 -5.81
CA PHE A 56 13.67 1.02 -4.67
C PHE A 56 13.04 2.33 -5.09
N THR A 57 13.62 3.00 -6.09
CA THR A 57 13.03 4.22 -6.64
C THR A 57 11.73 3.90 -7.39
N VAL A 58 11.68 2.78 -8.12
CA VAL A 58 10.47 2.31 -8.83
C VAL A 58 9.33 2.01 -7.86
N LYS A 59 9.61 1.29 -6.76
CA LYS A 59 8.59 0.92 -5.76
C LYS A 59 8.21 2.05 -4.80
N GLY A 60 8.69 3.28 -5.04
CA GLY A 60 8.35 4.44 -4.21
C GLY A 60 9.11 4.53 -2.87
N TRP A 61 10.07 3.63 -2.61
CA TRP A 61 10.85 3.57 -1.36
C TRP A 61 12.02 4.56 -1.38
N LYS A 62 11.69 5.85 -1.50
CA LYS A 62 12.65 6.93 -1.71
C LYS A 62 13.69 7.04 -0.59
N LYS A 63 13.29 6.85 0.67
CA LYS A 63 14.20 6.91 1.83
C LYS A 63 15.29 5.83 1.73
N THR A 64 14.89 4.60 1.43
CA THR A 64 15.82 3.47 1.25
C THR A 64 16.74 3.71 0.07
N ALA A 65 16.23 4.17 -1.07
CA ALA A 65 17.04 4.50 -2.25
C ALA A 65 18.11 5.57 -1.95
N PHE A 66 17.78 6.61 -1.19
CA PHE A 66 18.76 7.62 -0.76
C PHE A 66 19.84 7.04 0.16
N ILE A 67 19.48 6.16 1.10
CA ILE A 67 20.46 5.50 1.98
C ILE A 67 21.46 4.69 1.15
N TYR A 68 21.00 3.96 0.12
CA TYR A 68 21.88 3.24 -0.81
C TYR A 68 22.80 4.19 -1.56
N LEU A 69 22.26 5.26 -2.15
CA LEU A 69 23.05 6.24 -2.89
C LEU A 69 24.19 6.81 -2.05
N PHE A 70 23.90 7.27 -0.83
CA PHE A 70 24.93 7.81 0.05
C PHE A 70 25.93 6.75 0.52
N GLY A 71 25.47 5.52 0.77
CA GLY A 71 26.34 4.38 1.07
C GLY A 71 27.32 4.07 -0.06
N THR A 72 26.86 4.08 -1.31
CA THR A 72 27.69 3.86 -2.51
C THR A 72 28.71 4.99 -2.71
N ILE A 73 28.31 6.25 -2.50
CA ILE A 73 29.26 7.38 -2.57
C ILE A 73 30.33 7.25 -1.48
N ALA A 74 29.93 6.95 -0.25
CA ALA A 74 30.86 6.74 0.85
C ALA A 74 31.82 5.57 0.59
N HIS A 75 31.31 4.47 0.03
CA HIS A 75 32.12 3.33 -0.41
C HIS A 75 33.19 3.77 -1.39
N ASN A 76 32.78 4.42 -2.47
CA ASN A 76 33.66 4.82 -3.55
C ASN A 76 34.75 5.79 -3.07
N VAL A 77 34.41 6.71 -2.17
CA VAL A 77 35.38 7.63 -1.56
C VAL A 77 36.40 6.89 -0.70
N VAL A 78 35.95 6.04 0.23
CA VAL A 78 36.86 5.29 1.11
C VAL A 78 37.74 4.35 0.29
N TYR A 79 37.18 3.71 -0.72
CA TYR A 79 37.89 2.81 -1.61
C TYR A 79 38.94 3.53 -2.48
N GLN A 80 38.62 4.72 -2.98
CA GLN A 80 39.54 5.52 -3.80
C GLN A 80 40.80 5.97 -3.03
N PHE A 81 40.65 6.33 -1.75
CA PHE A 81 41.77 6.83 -0.94
C PHE A 81 42.44 5.76 -0.09
N TYR A 82 41.70 4.71 0.29
CA TYR A 82 42.15 3.71 1.25
C TYR A 82 41.70 2.28 0.86
N PRO A 83 42.08 1.77 -0.32
CA PRO A 83 41.55 0.52 -0.87
C PRO A 83 41.83 -0.70 0.01
N ASN A 84 43.03 -0.76 0.59
CA ASN A 84 43.49 -1.86 1.46
C ASN A 84 43.15 -1.66 2.94
N SER A 85 42.35 -0.65 3.29
CA SER A 85 41.98 -0.42 4.69
C SER A 85 40.87 -1.36 5.13
N ILE A 86 40.85 -1.66 6.43
CA ILE A 86 39.74 -2.39 7.06
C ILE A 86 38.40 -1.68 6.86
N TYR A 87 38.40 -0.34 6.77
CA TYR A 87 37.19 0.46 6.55
C TYR A 87 36.58 0.21 5.17
N SER A 88 37.41 0.09 4.14
CA SER A 88 36.98 -0.29 2.79
C SER A 88 36.28 -1.66 2.81
N ALA A 89 36.90 -2.65 3.45
CA ALA A 89 36.33 -4.00 3.57
C ALA A 89 35.01 -4.04 4.35
N ILE A 90 34.92 -3.34 5.49
CA ILE A 90 33.70 -3.23 6.29
C ILE A 90 32.56 -2.62 5.46
N LEU A 91 32.87 -1.55 4.72
CA LEU A 91 31.87 -0.82 3.96
C LEU A 91 31.35 -1.65 2.77
N ILE A 92 32.22 -2.44 2.12
CA ILE A 92 31.80 -3.46 1.13
C ILE A 92 30.87 -4.49 1.78
N ALA A 93 31.23 -5.04 2.94
CA ALA A 93 30.44 -6.07 3.61
C ALA A 93 29.04 -5.56 3.99
N VAL A 94 28.95 -4.32 4.49
CA VAL A 94 27.68 -3.65 4.82
C VAL A 94 26.84 -3.42 3.57
N MET A 95 27.44 -2.87 2.50
CA MET A 95 26.73 -2.63 1.24
C MET A 95 26.25 -3.93 0.60
N LEU A 96 27.09 -4.96 0.52
CA LEU A 96 26.70 -6.25 -0.04
C LEU A 96 25.55 -6.90 0.74
N SER A 97 25.63 -6.90 2.07
CA SER A 97 24.57 -7.44 2.94
C SER A 97 23.27 -6.67 2.79
N GLY A 98 23.36 -5.34 2.72
CA GLY A 98 22.23 -4.49 2.42
C GLY A 98 21.60 -4.86 1.08
N THR A 99 22.39 -4.92 0.01
CA THR A 99 21.89 -5.21 -1.34
C THR A 99 21.18 -6.57 -1.39
N ILE A 100 21.72 -7.59 -0.72
CA ILE A 100 21.09 -8.91 -0.60
C ILE A 100 19.79 -8.84 0.19
N PHE A 101 19.79 -8.19 1.36
CA PHE A 101 18.57 -8.00 2.17
C PHE A 101 17.50 -7.26 1.38
N SER A 102 17.89 -6.24 0.63
CA SER A 102 17.05 -5.42 -0.22
C SER A 102 16.37 -6.20 -1.32
N PHE A 103 17.13 -7.00 -2.07
CA PHE A 103 16.57 -7.89 -3.08
C PHE A 103 15.69 -8.97 -2.45
N SER A 104 16.13 -9.57 -1.35
CA SER A 104 15.36 -10.58 -0.64
C SER A 104 14.01 -10.03 -0.19
N HIS A 105 14.01 -8.85 0.43
CA HIS A 105 12.80 -8.16 0.87
C HIS A 105 11.92 -7.76 -0.31
N LEU A 106 12.49 -7.34 -1.44
CA LEU A 106 11.74 -7.03 -2.65
C LEU A 106 10.96 -8.22 -3.20
N PHE A 107 11.61 -9.38 -3.30
CA PHE A 107 11.04 -10.59 -3.87
C PHE A 107 10.11 -11.31 -2.89
N TYR A 108 10.43 -11.32 -1.58
CA TYR A 108 9.53 -11.83 -0.55
C TYR A 108 8.29 -10.94 -0.38
N ALA A 109 8.43 -9.60 -0.40
CA ALA A 109 7.30 -8.68 -0.34
C ALA A 109 6.35 -8.81 -1.54
N THR A 110 6.82 -9.35 -2.67
CA THR A 110 5.97 -9.62 -3.84
C THR A 110 5.11 -10.88 -3.65
N LYS A 111 5.50 -11.79 -2.75
CA LYS A 111 4.74 -13.01 -2.42
C LYS A 111 3.85 -12.84 -1.19
N SER A 112 4.07 -11.80 -0.40
CA SER A 112 3.33 -11.46 0.82
C SER A 112 2.53 -10.15 0.68
N GLN A 113 1.76 -10.02 -0.39
CA GLN A 113 0.44 -9.39 -0.23
C GLN A 113 -0.56 -10.55 -0.16
N PRO A 114 -0.76 -11.05 1.06
CA PRO A 114 -1.77 -10.44 1.92
C PRO A 114 -1.14 -9.65 3.07
N GLU A 115 -1.54 -8.38 3.17
CA GLU A 115 -1.73 -7.61 4.41
C GLU A 115 -0.58 -7.56 5.43
N ALA A 116 0.29 -6.54 5.33
CA ALA A 116 0.71 -5.72 6.47
C ALA A 116 1.63 -4.57 6.02
N ASP A 117 1.40 -3.39 6.59
CA ASP A 117 2.32 -2.24 6.61
C ASP A 117 2.27 -1.21 5.46
N GLU A 118 1.05 -0.74 5.19
CA GLU A 118 0.71 0.69 5.26
C GLU A 118 -0.81 0.74 5.51
N LYS A 119 -1.23 0.93 6.76
CA LYS A 119 -2.61 1.33 7.03
C LYS A 119 -2.75 2.79 6.62
N GLU A 120 -2.84 3.06 5.31
CA GLU A 120 -3.81 4.06 4.89
C GLU A 120 -5.17 3.47 5.25
N GLU A 121 -5.67 3.88 6.41
CA GLU A 121 -7.08 3.75 6.74
C GLU A 121 -7.83 4.46 5.62
N LYS A 122 -8.32 3.69 4.65
CA LYS A 122 -9.21 4.22 3.61
C LYS A 122 -10.29 4.99 4.37
N PRO A 123 -10.42 6.31 4.14
CA PRO A 123 -11.33 7.13 4.93
C PRO A 123 -12.69 6.48 4.90
N ASN A 124 -13.28 6.29 6.08
CA ASN A 124 -14.57 5.63 6.18
C ASN A 124 -15.52 6.34 5.22
N THR A 125 -16.24 5.57 4.40
CA THR A 125 -17.16 6.11 3.40
C THR A 125 -18.14 7.10 4.03
N PHE A 126 -18.50 6.89 5.30
CA PHE A 126 -19.33 7.81 6.08
C PHE A 126 -18.67 9.17 6.33
N ASP A 127 -17.36 9.21 6.62
CA ASP A 127 -16.62 10.45 6.86
C ASP A 127 -16.53 11.30 5.59
N VAL A 128 -16.31 10.63 4.45
CA VAL A 128 -16.27 11.28 3.14
C VAL A 128 -17.64 11.88 2.79
N LEU A 129 -18.72 11.14 3.05
CA LEU A 129 -20.09 11.59 2.76
C LEU A 129 -20.48 12.76 3.69
N LYS A 130 -20.11 12.70 4.98
CA LYS A 130 -20.32 13.80 5.95
C LYS A 130 -19.56 15.07 5.56
N ALA A 131 -18.27 14.94 5.20
CA ALA A 131 -17.43 16.08 4.81
C ALA A 131 -17.93 16.81 3.55
N ASN A 132 -18.65 16.10 2.66
CA ASN A 132 -19.22 16.67 1.45
C ASN A 132 -20.71 17.03 1.59
N HIS A 133 -21.26 17.00 2.81
CA HIS A 133 -22.67 17.29 3.09
C HIS A 133 -23.66 16.42 2.28
N ILE A 134 -23.30 15.16 2.05
CA ILE A 134 -24.15 14.20 1.34
C ILE A 134 -24.97 13.43 2.38
N GLU A 135 -26.28 13.67 2.41
CA GLU A 135 -27.22 12.95 3.26
C GLU A 135 -27.54 11.56 2.68
N ILE A 136 -27.38 10.51 3.50
CA ILE A 136 -27.65 9.12 3.11
C ILE A 136 -28.92 8.67 3.83
N GLU A 137 -29.99 8.40 3.08
CA GLU A 137 -31.20 7.81 3.66
C GLU A 137 -31.05 6.29 3.76
N LEU A 138 -30.75 5.78 4.95
CA LEU A 138 -30.66 4.35 5.17
C LEU A 138 -32.04 3.71 5.39
N LYS A 139 -32.28 2.57 4.73
CA LYS A 139 -33.55 1.82 4.77
C LYS A 139 -33.32 0.38 5.24
N PRO A 140 -33.09 0.15 6.55
CA PRO A 140 -32.69 -1.17 7.07
C PRO A 140 -33.80 -2.23 7.01
N TYR A 141 -35.06 -1.81 7.01
CA TYR A 141 -36.20 -2.72 7.17
C TYR A 141 -36.67 -3.22 5.82
N ARG A 142 -36.48 -4.51 5.52
CA ARG A 142 -36.78 -5.10 4.21
C ARG A 142 -37.97 -6.05 4.27
N CYS A 143 -38.87 -5.95 3.30
CA CYS A 143 -39.97 -6.89 3.14
C CYS A 143 -39.46 -8.23 2.58
N PRO A 144 -39.72 -9.37 3.23
CA PRO A 144 -39.28 -10.67 2.73
C PRO A 144 -40.03 -11.11 1.45
N LYS A 145 -41.26 -10.60 1.24
CA LYS A 145 -42.08 -10.95 0.07
C LYS A 145 -41.69 -10.22 -1.21
N CYS A 146 -41.62 -8.89 -1.16
CA CYS A 146 -41.37 -8.07 -2.35
C CYS A 146 -40.02 -7.36 -2.36
N HIS A 147 -39.22 -7.55 -1.30
CA HIS A 147 -37.86 -7.04 -1.18
C HIS A 147 -37.71 -5.52 -1.16
N LYS A 148 -38.82 -4.77 -1.03
CA LYS A 148 -38.79 -3.33 -0.79
C LYS A 148 -38.24 -3.03 0.61
N SER A 149 -37.44 -1.97 0.69
CA SER A 149 -36.82 -1.51 1.93
C SER A 149 -37.45 -0.20 2.41
N PHE A 150 -37.49 -0.03 3.73
CA PHE A 150 -38.16 1.06 4.44
C PHE A 150 -37.24 1.63 5.53
N SER A 151 -37.44 2.90 5.89
CA SER A 151 -36.64 3.59 6.90
C SER A 151 -37.13 3.35 8.33
N SER A 152 -38.34 2.78 8.51
CA SER A 152 -38.87 2.42 9.84
C SER A 152 -39.72 1.15 9.83
N THR A 153 -39.81 0.50 10.99
CA THR A 153 -40.69 -0.66 11.22
C THR A 153 -42.17 -0.32 10.98
N LYS A 154 -42.59 0.92 11.30
CA LYS A 154 -43.97 1.38 11.06
C LYS A 154 -44.33 1.35 9.58
N GLN A 155 -43.42 1.84 8.72
CA GLN A 155 -43.62 1.83 7.26
C GLN A 155 -43.64 0.39 6.71
N LEU A 156 -42.74 -0.47 7.18
CA LEU A 156 -42.71 -1.87 6.79
C LEU A 156 -44.01 -2.60 7.19
N ASN A 157 -44.47 -2.42 8.43
CA ASN A 157 -45.71 -3.06 8.91
C ASN A 157 -46.95 -2.56 8.16
N GLY A 158 -47.00 -1.26 7.86
CA GLY A 158 -48.04 -0.68 7.00
C GLY A 158 -48.03 -1.31 5.61
N HIS A 159 -46.84 -1.49 5.01
CA HIS A 159 -46.70 -2.15 3.73
C HIS A 159 -47.12 -3.64 3.77
N ILE A 160 -46.73 -4.38 4.80
CA ILE A 160 -47.11 -5.80 5.00
C ILE A 160 -48.62 -5.93 5.13
N SER A 161 -49.31 -4.98 5.74
CA SER A 161 -50.78 -5.01 5.84
C SER A 161 -51.46 -5.08 4.48
N GLY A 162 -50.90 -4.44 3.44
CA GLY A 162 -51.40 -4.56 2.06
C GLY A 162 -51.20 -5.96 1.46
N HIS A 163 -50.09 -6.63 1.77
CA HIS A 163 -49.91 -8.04 1.40
C HIS A 163 -50.89 -8.96 2.11
N LYS A 164 -51.22 -8.67 3.38
CA LYS A 164 -52.26 -9.41 4.12
C LYS A 164 -53.64 -9.23 3.50
N GLN A 165 -54.01 -8.00 3.14
CA GLN A 165 -55.29 -7.70 2.48
C GLN A 165 -55.45 -8.34 1.11
N THR A 166 -54.35 -8.51 0.37
CA THR A 166 -54.32 -9.17 -0.95
C THR A 166 -54.16 -10.69 -0.88
N GLY A 167 -54.03 -11.26 0.32
CA GLY A 167 -53.82 -12.69 0.54
C GLY A 167 -52.45 -13.21 0.10
N GLN A 168 -51.47 -12.32 -0.10
CA GLN A 168 -50.13 -12.65 -0.59
C GLN A 168 -49.08 -12.81 0.54
N TRP A 169 -49.53 -12.76 1.80
CA TRP A 169 -48.68 -12.82 2.97
C TRP A 169 -48.68 -14.21 3.61
N HIS A 170 -47.56 -14.93 3.48
CA HIS A 170 -47.34 -16.26 4.05
C HIS A 170 -46.11 -16.22 4.96
N PRO A 171 -46.26 -15.81 6.24
CA PRO A 171 -45.13 -15.59 7.14
C PRO A 171 -44.30 -16.86 7.38
N GLU A 172 -44.91 -18.05 7.25
CA GLU A 172 -44.24 -19.34 7.43
C GLU A 172 -43.15 -19.59 6.38
N GLN A 173 -43.20 -18.91 5.23
CA GLN A 173 -42.24 -19.07 4.13
C GLN A 173 -41.00 -18.17 4.27
N TYR A 174 -40.99 -17.25 5.24
CA TYR A 174 -39.99 -16.18 5.30
C TYR A 174 -38.91 -16.36 6.38
N GLY A 175 -38.95 -17.45 7.15
CA GLY A 175 -38.02 -17.70 8.24
C GLY A 175 -38.02 -16.56 9.29
N ASP A 176 -36.87 -16.33 9.93
CA ASP A 176 -36.70 -15.33 11.01
C ASP A 176 -36.49 -13.90 10.47
N TRP A 177 -37.31 -13.47 9.51
CA TRP A 177 -37.18 -12.17 8.84
C TRP A 177 -37.37 -10.97 9.78
N GLU A 178 -38.14 -11.13 10.86
CA GLU A 178 -38.35 -10.09 11.89
C GLU A 178 -37.04 -9.84 12.65
N GLU A 179 -36.38 -10.91 13.11
CA GLU A 179 -35.10 -10.82 13.83
C GLU A 179 -33.99 -10.24 12.94
N GLU A 180 -33.97 -10.59 11.65
CA GLU A 180 -33.01 -10.03 10.70
C GLU A 180 -33.20 -8.51 10.52
N ASN A 181 -34.45 -8.06 10.44
CA ASN A 181 -34.77 -6.63 10.33
C ASN A 181 -34.44 -5.87 11.63
N ASP A 182 -34.67 -6.48 12.79
CA ASP A 182 -34.28 -5.89 14.07
C ASP A 182 -32.75 -5.78 14.19
N LYS A 183 -32.00 -6.80 13.76
CA LYS A 183 -30.53 -6.73 13.70
C LYS A 183 -30.06 -5.58 12.80
N ARG A 184 -30.64 -5.45 11.59
CA ARG A 184 -30.33 -4.34 10.66
C ARG A 184 -30.66 -2.97 11.27
N GLY A 185 -31.80 -2.83 11.95
CA GLY A 185 -32.18 -1.60 12.64
C GLY A 185 -31.19 -1.20 13.74
N ASN A 186 -30.85 -2.14 14.63
CA ASN A 186 -29.90 -1.93 15.72
C ASN A 186 -28.49 -1.54 15.23
N LEU A 187 -28.04 -2.11 14.10
CA LEU A 187 -26.75 -1.77 13.51
C LEU A 187 -26.70 -0.30 13.06
N ILE A 188 -27.78 0.19 12.45
CA ILE A 188 -27.85 1.59 11.99
C ILE A 188 -27.95 2.55 13.15
N GLU A 189 -28.70 2.20 14.21
CA GLU A 189 -28.75 3.00 15.43
C GLU A 189 -27.35 3.17 16.05
N ARG A 190 -26.56 2.09 16.12
CA ARG A 190 -25.16 2.15 16.57
C ARG A 190 -24.27 3.01 15.68
N LEU A 191 -24.42 2.91 14.35
CA LEU A 191 -23.66 3.74 13.41
C LEU A 191 -23.99 5.23 13.55
N ASN A 192 -25.27 5.57 13.78
CA ASN A 192 -25.68 6.93 14.07
C ASN A 192 -25.10 7.41 15.42
N ILE A 193 -25.13 6.60 16.48
CA ILE A 193 -24.56 6.97 17.80
C ILE A 193 -23.05 7.25 17.70
N LEU A 194 -22.29 6.40 16.99
CA LEU A 194 -20.86 6.63 16.76
C LEU A 194 -20.59 7.93 15.98
N SER A 195 -21.48 8.29 15.05
CA SER A 195 -21.36 9.56 14.30
C SER A 195 -21.60 10.82 15.15
N PHE A 196 -22.24 10.67 16.32
CA PHE A 196 -22.49 11.75 17.29
C PHE A 196 -21.43 11.81 18.40
N SER A 197 -20.83 10.67 18.81
CA SER A 197 -19.84 10.66 19.91
C SER A 197 -18.50 11.28 19.53
N ASP A 198 -18.13 11.29 18.24
CA ASP A 198 -16.87 11.90 17.78
C ASP A 198 -16.93 13.45 17.71
N ASN A 199 -18.06 14.05 18.10
CA ASN A 199 -18.27 15.50 18.14
C ASN A 199 -18.23 16.11 19.56
N GLU A 200 -17.89 15.35 20.62
CA GLU A 200 -17.76 15.87 22.00
C GLU A 200 -16.33 15.77 22.56
N VAL A 201 -15.34 16.31 21.83
CA VAL A 201 -14.09 16.77 22.44
C VAL A 201 -13.73 18.15 21.86
N MET A 202 -14.23 19.19 22.51
CA MET A 202 -13.66 20.54 22.52
C MET A 202 -13.60 21.04 23.95
#